data_AF-A0A2M6ZWC7-F1
#
_entry.id   AF-A0A2M6ZWC7-F1
#
_cell.length_a   1.000
_cell.length_b   1.000
_cell.length_c   1.000
_cell.angle_alpha   90.00
_cell.angle_beta   90.00
_cell.angle_gamma   90.00
#
_symmetry.space_group_name_H-M   'P 1'
#
loop_
_entity.id
_entity.type
_entity.pdbx_description
1 polymer ?
#
loop_
_entity_poly.entity_id
_entity_poly.type
_entity_poly.pdbx_seq_one_letter_code
_entity_poly.pdbx_strand_id
1 'polypeptide(L)'
;MSEKRMLIVDAELVKKIDDNRGDLGRAEFIDFLIDNQLKEESKKHDGVSREEFRQFQEGTKELLRNFLEFFISYGLELGKQPKDKEFEQLSQRLQALGSLGKGKSG
;
A
#
# COMPACT_ATOMS: atom_id res chain seq x y z
N MET A 1 -32.05 -22.09 3.49
CA MET A 1 -33.16 -21.19 3.10
C MET A 1 -33.05 -19.95 3.98
N SER A 2 -32.57 -18.84 3.43
CA SER A 2 -32.48 -17.58 4.18
C SER A 2 -33.88 -17.02 4.43
N GLU A 3 -34.17 -16.64 5.67
CA GLU A 3 -35.42 -15.98 6.05
C GLU A 3 -35.53 -14.64 5.30
N LYS A 4 -36.61 -14.43 4.54
CA LYS A 4 -36.84 -13.16 3.82
C LYS A 4 -37.73 -12.25 4.66
N ARG A 5 -37.29 -11.01 4.87
CA ARG A 5 -38.04 -9.96 5.58
C ARG A 5 -38.37 -8.81 4.63
N MET A 6 -39.45 -8.07 4.92
CA MET A 6 -39.90 -6.95 4.10
C MET A 6 -39.29 -5.63 4.60
N LEU A 7 -38.70 -4.86 3.68
CA LEU A 7 -38.17 -3.52 3.94
C LEU A 7 -39.07 -2.50 3.24
N ILE A 8 -39.66 -1.57 4.01
CA ILE A 8 -40.49 -0.49 3.50
C ILE A 8 -39.62 0.77 3.43
N VAL A 9 -39.59 1.39 2.25
CA VAL A 9 -38.81 2.59 1.94
C VAL A 9 -39.63 3.52 1.05
N ASP A 10 -39.27 4.80 1.03
CA ASP A 10 -39.93 5.79 0.18
C ASP A 10 -39.77 5.45 -1.31
N ALA A 11 -40.81 5.76 -2.10
CA ALA A 11 -40.82 5.50 -3.54
C ALA A 11 -39.68 6.23 -4.27
N GLU A 12 -39.30 7.42 -3.80
CA GLU A 12 -38.17 8.18 -4.36
C GLU A 12 -36.84 7.48 -4.13
N LEU A 13 -36.66 6.83 -2.98
CA LEU A 13 -35.45 6.06 -2.68
C LEU A 13 -35.39 4.80 -3.55
N VAL A 14 -36.51 4.12 -3.76
CA VAL A 14 -36.59 2.98 -4.69
C VAL A 14 -36.19 3.40 -6.10
N LYS A 15 -36.70 4.53 -6.57
CA LYS A 15 -36.35 5.07 -7.88
C LYS A 15 -34.85 5.37 -7.97
N LYS A 16 -34.29 6.04 -6.97
CA LYS A 16 -32.85 6.32 -6.91
C LYS A 16 -32.02 5.04 -6.95
N ILE A 17 -32.45 3.98 -6.26
CA ILE A 17 -31.78 2.67 -6.32
C ILE A 17 -31.84 2.10 -7.73
N ASP A 18 -33.02 2.09 -8.36
CA ASP A 18 -33.19 1.55 -9.71
C ASP A 18 -32.37 2.31 -10.76
N ASP A 19 -32.28 3.63 -10.64
CA ASP A 19 -31.51 4.48 -11.55
C ASP A 19 -29.99 4.29 -11.42
N ASN A 20 -29.50 3.80 -10.27
CA ASN A 20 -28.06 3.71 -9.96
C ASN A 20 -27.52 2.28 -9.83
N ARG A 21 -28.37 1.25 -9.75
CA ARG A 21 -27.93 -0.14 -9.50
C ARG A 21 -27.21 -0.80 -10.68
N GLY A 22 -27.27 -0.21 -11.87
CA GLY A 22 -26.80 -0.85 -13.10
C GLY A 22 -27.48 -2.20 -13.31
N ASP A 23 -26.68 -3.25 -13.51
CA ASP A 23 -27.19 -4.60 -13.76
C ASP A 23 -27.52 -5.39 -12.48
N LEU A 24 -27.20 -4.85 -11.29
CA LEU A 24 -27.38 -5.55 -10.01
C LEU A 24 -28.84 -5.58 -9.57
N GLY A 25 -29.24 -6.66 -8.89
CA GLY A 25 -30.51 -6.70 -8.16
C GLY A 25 -30.55 -5.67 -7.03
N ARG A 26 -31.74 -5.19 -6.63
CA ARG A 26 -31.87 -4.19 -5.54
C ARG A 26 -31.20 -4.65 -4.23
N ALA A 27 -31.36 -5.93 -3.88
CA ALA A 27 -30.74 -6.50 -2.68
C ALA A 27 -29.22 -6.57 -2.80
N GLU A 28 -28.70 -7.00 -3.95
CA GLU A 28 -27.25 -7.09 -4.24
C GLU A 28 -26.60 -5.71 -4.25
N PHE A 29 -27.28 -4.72 -4.81
CA PHE A 29 -26.81 -3.34 -4.82
C PHE A 29 -26.73 -2.76 -3.40
N ILE A 30 -27.75 -2.99 -2.57
CA ILE A 30 -27.74 -2.53 -1.16
C ILE A 30 -26.63 -3.25 -0.37
N ASP A 31 -26.50 -4.57 -0.53
CA ASP A 31 -25.46 -5.37 0.11
C ASP A 31 -24.06 -4.87 -0.28
N PHE A 32 -23.82 -4.63 -1.57
CA PHE A 32 -22.58 -4.05 -2.08
C PHE A 32 -22.26 -2.68 -1.48
N LEU A 33 -23.25 -1.79 -1.35
CA LEU A 33 -23.04 -0.47 -0.74
C LEU A 33 -22.69 -0.58 0.74
N ILE A 34 -23.39 -1.45 1.48
CA ILE A 34 -23.10 -1.71 2.90
C ILE A 34 -21.69 -2.26 3.05
N ASP A 35 -21.33 -3.26 2.24
CA ASP A 35 -20.02 -3.88 2.26
C ASP A 35 -18.92 -2.87 1.96
N ASN A 36 -19.08 -2.00 0.97
CA ASN A 36 -18.06 -0.98 0.68
C ASN A 36 -17.92 0.03 1.81
N GLN A 37 -19.02 0.54 2.36
CA GLN A 37 -18.98 1.53 3.42
C GLN A 37 -18.37 0.97 4.72
N LEU A 38 -18.70 -0.28 5.07
CA LEU A 38 -18.19 -0.93 6.28
C LEU A 38 -16.77 -1.50 6.09
N LYS A 39 -16.40 -1.94 4.88
CA LYS A 39 -15.02 -2.34 4.56
C LYS A 39 -14.07 -1.14 4.48
N GLU A 40 -14.55 0.04 4.09
CA GLU A 40 -13.73 1.27 4.15
C GLU A 40 -13.38 1.68 5.58
N GLU A 41 -14.28 1.49 6.57
CA GLU A 41 -13.94 1.77 7.97
C GLU A 41 -12.85 0.85 8.52
N SER A 42 -12.79 -0.40 8.06
CA SER A 42 -11.73 -1.34 8.42
C SER A 42 -10.42 -1.15 7.62
N LYS A 43 -10.48 -0.49 6.45
CA LYS A 43 -9.31 -0.20 5.60
C LYS A 43 -8.72 1.21 5.74
N LYS A 44 -9.32 2.11 6.53
CA LYS A 44 -8.76 3.46 6.79
C LYS A 44 -7.35 3.46 7.39
N HIS A 45 -6.83 2.31 7.81
CA HIS A 45 -5.46 2.12 8.29
C HIS A 45 -4.48 1.48 7.30
N ASP A 46 -4.83 1.34 6.01
CA ASP A 46 -3.96 0.75 4.97
C ASP A 46 -3.25 1.79 4.08
N GLY A 47 -3.31 3.07 4.47
CA GLY A 47 -2.56 4.16 3.83
C GLY A 47 -1.25 4.44 4.57
N VAL A 48 -0.15 4.60 3.84
CA VAL A 48 1.11 5.10 4.40
C VAL A 48 0.92 6.55 4.84
N SER A 49 1.23 6.86 6.09
CA SER A 49 1.15 8.22 6.61
C SER A 49 2.13 9.16 5.89
N ARG A 50 1.84 10.45 5.88
CA ARG A 50 2.71 11.46 5.26
C ARG A 50 4.12 11.44 5.86
N GLU A 51 4.22 11.21 7.17
CA GLU A 51 5.47 11.06 7.91
C GLU A 51 6.26 9.82 7.47
N GLU A 52 5.61 8.66 7.35
CA GLU A 52 6.26 7.41 6.87
C GLU A 52 6.74 7.58 5.43
N PHE A 53 5.96 8.22 4.57
CA PHE A 53 6.38 8.51 3.20
C PHE A 53 7.57 9.48 3.14
N ARG A 54 7.58 10.50 4.01
CA ARG A 54 8.72 11.44 4.12
C ARG A 54 9.99 10.71 4.56
N GLN A 55 9.90 9.84 5.57
CA GLN A 55 11.03 9.03 6.04
C GLN A 55 11.55 8.09 4.95
N PHE A 56 10.64 7.45 4.20
CA PHE A 56 11.01 6.62 3.07
C PHE A 56 11.74 7.42 1.97
N GLN A 57 11.25 8.61 1.64
CA GLN A 57 11.87 9.49 0.64
C GLN A 57 13.28 9.92 1.08
N GLU A 58 13.45 10.32 2.35
CA GLU A 58 14.74 10.71 2.91
C GLU A 58 15.73 9.54 2.90
N GLY A 59 15.30 8.36 3.36
CA GLY A 59 16.13 7.15 3.34
C GLY A 59 16.53 6.71 1.93
N THR A 60 15.62 6.79 0.97
CA THR A 60 15.91 6.45 -0.45
C THR A 60 16.91 7.43 -1.06
N LYS A 61 16.79 8.72 -0.73
CA LYS A 61 17.72 9.75 -1.21
C LYS A 61 19.12 9.57 -0.62
N GLU A 62 19.21 9.21 0.66
CA GLU A 62 20.50 8.88 1.30
C GLU A 62 21.12 7.63 0.67
N LEU A 63 20.32 6.57 0.46
CA LEU A 63 20.79 5.34 -0.17
C LEU A 63 21.33 5.59 -1.58
N LEU A 64 20.61 6.36 -2.41
CA LEU A 64 21.07 6.72 -3.75
C LEU A 64 22.34 7.58 -3.71
N ARG A 65 22.47 8.49 -2.74
CA ARG A 65 23.69 9.27 -2.54
C ARG A 65 24.88 8.35 -2.23
N ASN A 66 24.73 7.46 -1.26
CA ASN A 66 25.78 6.53 -0.86
C ASN A 66 26.16 5.57 -1.99
N PHE A 67 25.19 5.13 -2.79
CA PHE A 67 25.43 4.32 -3.98
C PHE A 67 26.23 5.09 -5.04
N LEU A 68 25.86 6.33 -5.35
CA LEU A 68 26.62 7.16 -6.29
C LEU A 68 28.02 7.48 -5.78
N GLU A 69 28.18 7.76 -4.48
CA GLU A 69 29.49 7.97 -3.86
C GLU A 69 30.34 6.70 -3.93
N PHE A 70 29.75 5.52 -3.72
CA PHE A 70 30.42 4.25 -3.97
C PHE A 70 30.87 4.13 -5.43
N PHE A 71 30.02 4.41 -6.42
CA PHE A 71 30.43 4.33 -7.83
C PHE A 71 31.46 5.39 -8.23
N ILE A 72 31.44 6.58 -7.64
CA ILE A 72 32.42 7.62 -7.91
C ILE A 72 33.77 7.22 -7.28
N SER A 73 33.78 6.79 -6.03
CA SER A 73 35.00 6.35 -5.35
C SER A 73 35.56 5.02 -5.91
N TYR A 74 34.71 4.04 -6.20
CA TYR A 74 35.07 2.70 -6.66
C TYR A 74 35.20 2.59 -8.18
N GLY A 75 34.34 3.28 -8.94
CA GLY A 75 34.35 3.27 -10.40
C GLY A 75 35.43 4.15 -11.02
N LEU A 76 35.88 5.21 -10.32
CA LEU A 76 37.11 5.92 -10.68
C LEU A 76 38.37 5.16 -10.24
N GLU A 77 38.27 4.27 -9.23
CA GLU A 77 39.30 3.29 -8.83
C GLU A 77 39.13 1.95 -9.55
N LEU A 78 38.98 1.97 -10.88
CA LEU A 78 39.03 0.79 -11.74
C LEU A 78 40.38 0.04 -11.55
N GLY A 79 40.42 -0.88 -10.58
CA GLY A 79 41.51 -1.84 -10.44
C GLY A 79 41.77 -2.45 -9.06
N LYS A 80 41.12 -2.06 -7.96
CA LYS A 80 41.40 -2.66 -6.63
C LYS A 80 40.20 -3.39 -6.04
N GLN A 81 40.43 -4.64 -5.64
CA GLN A 81 39.49 -5.52 -4.95
C GLN A 81 38.87 -4.80 -3.73
N PRO A 82 37.55 -4.94 -3.48
CA PRO A 82 36.87 -4.20 -2.44
C PRO A 82 37.48 -4.52 -1.07
N LYS A 83 37.65 -3.50 -0.23
CA LYS A 83 37.87 -3.72 1.21
C LYS A 83 36.54 -4.16 1.80
N ASP A 84 36.42 -5.45 2.07
CA ASP A 84 35.19 -6.21 2.36
C ASP A 84 34.18 -5.54 3.33
N LYS A 85 34.63 -4.69 4.26
CA LYS A 85 33.78 -4.14 5.33
C LYS A 85 32.75 -3.09 4.88
N GLU A 86 33.07 -2.21 3.95
CA GLU A 86 32.15 -1.13 3.55
C GLU A 86 31.05 -1.63 2.61
N PHE A 87 31.40 -2.57 1.74
CA PHE A 87 30.45 -3.25 0.87
C PHE A 87 29.47 -4.11 1.67
N GLU A 88 29.96 -4.82 2.70
CA GLU A 88 29.08 -5.56 3.62
C GLU A 88 28.11 -4.63 4.36
N GLN A 89 28.55 -3.47 4.82
CA GLN A 89 27.67 -2.50 5.49
C GLN A 89 26.58 -1.96 4.55
N LEU A 90 26.93 -1.66 3.29
CA LEU A 90 25.95 -1.22 2.29
C LEU A 90 24.95 -2.34 1.95
N SER A 91 25.43 -3.57 1.81
CA SER A 91 24.60 -4.76 1.58
C SER A 91 23.64 -5.03 2.74
N GLN A 92 24.12 -4.90 3.98
CA GLN A 92 23.29 -5.02 5.19
C GLN A 92 22.21 -3.93 5.24
N ARG A 93 22.53 -2.68 4.89
CA ARG A 93 21.53 -1.59 4.82
C ARG A 93 20.48 -1.84 3.75
N LEU A 94 20.89 -2.33 2.57
CA LEU A 94 19.97 -2.73 1.49
C LEU A 94 19.05 -3.88 1.92
N GLN A 95 19.59 -4.89 2.61
CA GLN A 95 18.83 -6.04 3.09
C GLN A 95 17.84 -5.66 4.21
N ALA A 96 18.23 -4.75 5.12
CA ALA A 96 17.36 -4.23 6.17
C ALA A 96 16.18 -3.42 5.61
N LEU A 97 16.40 -2.65 4.54
CA LEU A 97 15.33 -1.95 3.83
C LEU A 97 14.40 -2.93 3.09
N GLY A 98 14.95 -3.99 2.51
CA GLY A 98 14.17 -5.04 1.84
C GLY A 98 13.35 -5.92 2.81
N SER A 99 13.80 -6.10 4.05
CA SER A 99 13.09 -6.86 5.08
C SER A 99 12.00 -6.04 5.77
N LEU A 100 12.13 -4.70 5.85
CA LEU A 100 11.09 -3.81 6.36
C LEU A 100 9.77 -3.89 5.56
N GLY A 101 9.86 -4.23 4.27
CA GLY A 101 8.70 -4.44 3.38
C GLY A 101 8.08 -5.85 3.42
N LYS A 102 8.68 -6.82 4.12
CA LYS A 102 8.19 -8.22 4.19
C LYS A 102 7.49 -8.59 5.49
N GLY A 103 7.34 -7.66 6.43
CA GLY A 103 6.88 -7.90 7.81
C GLY A 103 5.42 -7.56 8.12
N LYS A 104 4.49 -7.55 7.14
CA LYS A 104 3.04 -7.49 7.39
C LYS A 104 2.28 -8.33 6.36
N SER A 105 2.38 -9.65 6.51
CA SER A 105 1.38 -10.61 6.04
C SER A 105 1.50 -11.84 6.95
N GLY A 106 0.77 -11.77 8.06
CA GLY A 106 0.57 -12.81 9.05
C GLY A 106 -0.76 -12.56 9.72
#